data_AF-A0A6S7I615-F1
#
_entry.id   AF-A0A6S7I615-F1
#
_cell.length_a   1.000
_cell.length_b   1.000
_cell.length_c   1.000
_cell.angle_alpha   90.00
_cell.angle_beta   90.00
_cell.angle_gamma   90.00
#
_symmetry.space_group_name_H-M   'P 1'
#
loop_
_entity.id
_entity.type
_entity.pdbx_description
1 polymer ?
#
loop_
_entity_poly.entity_id
_entity_poly.type
_entity_poly.pdbx_seq_one_letter_code
_entity_poly.pdbx_strand_id
1 'polypeptide(L)'
;MSLVNFNRCSSENSRFNDVIQTNPERACNVAIFLGELLMNYKTSDGETIAKFLTVVSDTIKQLLLCHDRKLLICAGKLLKLTGSSLNQTDELFDTVTRLASDSRVDRTAQMLFSRVCELRRTSWGQHEIPQTPTYTQPNPYGAQGYSMYIPVSEIHCSSIDQSIIICHAKYKTKNDG
;
A
#
# COMPACT_ATOMS: atom_id res chain seq x y z
N MET A 1 -0.70 17.45 13.38
CA MET A 1 -1.57 17.91 12.27
C MET A 1 -3.02 17.75 12.70
N SER A 2 -3.83 18.80 12.59
CA SER A 2 -5.17 18.89 13.20
C SER A 2 -6.24 18.09 12.43
N LEU A 3 -7.37 17.80 13.08
CA LEU A 3 -8.63 17.25 12.51
C LEU A 3 -9.02 17.84 11.14
N VAL A 4 -8.55 19.05 10.84
CA VAL A 4 -8.78 19.80 9.60
C VAL A 4 -8.31 19.03 8.35
N ASN A 5 -7.17 18.35 8.40
CA ASN A 5 -6.66 17.61 7.24
C ASN A 5 -7.49 16.36 6.93
N PHE A 6 -8.04 15.72 7.97
CA PHE A 6 -8.94 14.59 7.80
C PHE A 6 -10.28 15.01 7.19
N ASN A 7 -10.88 16.09 7.67
CA ASN A 7 -12.14 16.61 7.11
C ASN A 7 -12.00 16.99 5.63
N ARG A 8 -10.82 17.48 5.23
CA ARG A 8 -10.53 17.75 3.82
C ARG A 8 -10.41 16.46 2.99
N CYS A 9 -9.70 15.44 3.49
CA CYS A 9 -9.64 14.14 2.81
C CYS A 9 -11.03 13.48 2.69
N SER A 10 -11.85 13.58 3.73
CA SER A 10 -13.21 13.02 3.73
C SER A 10 -14.14 13.75 2.76
N SER A 11 -14.03 15.08 2.64
CA SER A 11 -14.84 15.88 1.70
C SER A 11 -14.34 15.78 0.25
N GLU A 12 -13.06 15.52 0.04
CA GLU A 12 -12.55 15.15 -1.28
C GLU A 12 -13.00 13.73 -1.66
N ASN A 13 -13.04 12.79 -0.71
CA ASN A 13 -13.52 11.43 -0.95
C ASN A 13 -15.00 11.39 -1.33
N SER A 14 -15.85 12.23 -0.73
CA SER A 14 -17.28 12.30 -1.11
C SER A 14 -17.50 12.82 -2.53
N ARG A 15 -16.54 13.55 -3.09
CA ARG A 15 -16.54 14.04 -4.47
C ARG A 15 -15.70 13.16 -5.41
N PHE A 16 -15.12 12.08 -4.90
CA PHE A 16 -14.15 11.28 -5.65
C PHE A 16 -14.77 10.62 -6.89
N ASN A 17 -16.03 10.18 -6.80
CA ASN A 17 -16.78 9.68 -7.96
C ASN A 17 -16.93 10.75 -9.07
N ASP A 18 -17.18 12.01 -8.71
CA ASP A 18 -17.27 13.09 -9.69
C ASP A 18 -15.90 13.35 -10.35
N VAL A 19 -14.82 13.27 -9.55
CA VAL A 19 -13.44 13.45 -10.04
C VAL A 19 -13.01 12.29 -10.93
N ILE A 20 -13.40 11.05 -10.60
CA ILE A 20 -13.18 9.87 -11.44
C ILE A 20 -13.75 10.09 -12.85
N GLN A 21 -14.97 10.64 -12.95
CA GLN A 21 -15.65 10.82 -14.23
C GLN A 21 -15.12 12.01 -15.02
N THR A 22 -14.74 13.09 -14.32
CA THR A 22 -14.32 14.35 -14.97
C THR A 22 -12.81 14.42 -15.25
N ASN A 23 -11.98 13.84 -14.39
CA ASN A 23 -10.53 13.85 -14.52
C ASN A 23 -9.91 12.59 -13.88
N PRO A 24 -9.86 11.47 -14.64
CA PRO A 24 -9.28 10.20 -14.16
C PRO A 24 -7.84 10.31 -13.68
N GLU A 25 -7.03 11.18 -14.29
CA GLU A 25 -5.63 11.37 -13.90
C GLU A 25 -5.52 12.02 -12.52
N ARG A 26 -6.31 13.07 -12.27
CA ARG A 26 -6.41 13.68 -10.95
C ARG A 26 -6.93 12.69 -9.92
N ALA A 27 -7.92 11.87 -10.26
CA ALA A 27 -8.41 10.82 -9.38
C ALA A 27 -7.28 9.84 -8.99
N CYS A 28 -6.47 9.41 -9.96
CA CYS A 28 -5.31 8.55 -9.68
C CYS A 28 -4.32 9.22 -8.72
N ASN A 29 -3.98 10.48 -8.96
CA ASN A 29 -3.02 11.22 -8.14
C ASN A 29 -3.51 11.38 -6.69
N VAL A 30 -4.79 11.69 -6.50
CA VAL A 30 -5.42 11.76 -5.18
C VAL A 30 -5.40 10.39 -4.50
N ALA A 31 -5.74 9.32 -5.22
CA ALA A 31 -5.78 7.97 -4.67
C ALA A 31 -4.39 7.50 -4.18
N ILE A 32 -3.34 7.74 -4.98
CA ILE A 32 -1.97 7.42 -4.58
C ILE A 32 -1.53 8.27 -3.40
N PHE A 33 -1.84 9.57 -3.40
CA PHE A 33 -1.54 10.45 -2.27
C PHE A 33 -2.19 9.97 -0.96
N LEU A 34 -3.45 9.53 -1.00
CA LEU A 34 -4.13 8.96 0.16
C LEU A 34 -3.46 7.66 0.65
N GLY A 35 -2.99 6.82 -0.28
CA GLY A 35 -2.22 5.62 0.05
C GLY A 35 -0.88 5.94 0.72
N GLU A 36 -0.13 6.88 0.18
CA GLU A 36 1.12 7.36 0.78
C GLU A 36 0.88 7.96 2.17
N LEU A 37 -0.18 8.75 2.33
CA LEU A 37 -0.54 9.31 3.62
C LEU A 37 -0.87 8.21 4.62
N LEU A 38 -1.59 7.16 4.23
CA LEU A 38 -1.88 6.02 5.09
C LEU A 38 -0.59 5.30 5.56
N MET A 39 0.36 5.10 4.65
CA MET A 39 1.59 4.38 4.97
C MET A 39 2.50 5.19 5.89
N ASN A 40 2.60 6.50 5.66
CA ASN A 40 3.58 7.35 6.33
C ASN A 40 3.04 8.13 7.54
N TYR A 41 1.73 8.38 7.61
CA TYR A 41 1.15 9.17 8.69
C TYR A 41 0.77 8.30 9.88
N LYS A 42 1.54 8.44 10.97
CA LYS A 42 1.30 7.78 12.25
C LYS A 42 0.90 8.80 13.32
N THR A 43 0.09 8.37 14.29
CA THR A 43 -0.18 9.15 15.50
C THR A 43 1.09 9.23 16.36
N SER A 44 1.04 10.02 17.45
CA SER A 44 2.10 10.05 18.47
C SER A 44 2.45 8.67 19.01
N ASP A 45 1.48 7.76 19.00
CA ASP A 45 1.60 6.39 19.51
C ASP A 45 2.07 5.40 18.42
N GLY A 46 2.43 5.90 17.22
CA GLY A 46 2.88 5.07 16.10
C GLY A 46 1.75 4.36 15.34
N GLU A 47 0.49 4.57 15.74
CA GLU A 47 -0.66 3.90 15.15
C GLU A 47 -1.15 4.59 13.87
N THR A 48 -1.69 3.78 12.95
CA THR A 48 -2.40 4.27 11.77
C THR A 48 -3.79 4.73 12.18
N ILE A 49 -4.22 5.92 11.75
CA ILE A 49 -5.58 6.40 12.03
C ILE A 49 -6.58 5.53 11.25
N ALA A 50 -7.45 4.82 11.98
CA ALA A 50 -8.45 3.91 11.42
C ALA A 50 -9.31 4.54 10.32
N LYS A 51 -9.65 5.84 10.45
CA LYS A 51 -10.44 6.55 9.45
C LYS A 51 -9.73 6.67 8.09
N PHE A 52 -8.40 6.72 8.04
CA PHE A 52 -7.67 6.72 6.76
C PHE A 52 -7.73 5.35 6.08
N LEU A 53 -7.75 4.25 6.85
CA LEU A 53 -7.95 2.91 6.28
C LEU A 53 -9.30 2.81 5.56
N THR A 54 -10.36 3.35 6.16
CA THR A 54 -11.69 3.39 5.53
C THR A 54 -11.68 4.22 4.25
N VAL A 55 -11.12 5.43 4.27
CA VAL A 55 -11.05 6.31 3.10
C VAL A 55 -10.29 5.65 1.94
N VAL A 56 -9.14 5.04 2.21
CA VAL A 56 -8.36 4.34 1.18
C VAL A 56 -9.10 3.11 0.65
N SER A 57 -9.74 2.33 1.53
CA SER A 57 -10.57 1.18 1.13
C SER A 57 -11.69 1.59 0.18
N ASP A 58 -12.44 2.64 0.53
CA ASP A 58 -13.54 3.14 -0.30
C ASP A 58 -13.04 3.68 -1.64
N THR A 59 -11.90 4.37 -1.62
CA THR A 59 -11.22 4.85 -2.83
C THR A 59 -10.89 3.70 -3.77
N ILE A 60 -10.29 2.60 -3.25
CA ILE A 60 -9.98 1.41 -4.05
C ILE A 60 -11.26 0.81 -4.64
N LYS A 61 -12.32 0.65 -3.83
CA LYS A 61 -13.59 0.11 -4.30
C LYS A 61 -14.17 0.94 -5.45
N GLN A 62 -14.17 2.27 -5.32
CA GLN A 62 -14.64 3.17 -6.38
C GLN A 62 -13.81 3.03 -7.68
N LEU A 63 -12.48 2.92 -7.57
CA LEU A 63 -11.62 2.70 -8.73
C LEU A 63 -11.87 1.32 -9.39
N LEU A 64 -12.11 0.27 -8.61
CA LEU A 64 -12.39 -1.08 -9.13
C LEU A 64 -13.74 -1.20 -9.84
N LEU A 65 -14.71 -0.36 -9.49
CA LEU A 65 -16.00 -0.28 -10.19
C LEU A 65 -15.88 0.39 -11.57
N CYS A 66 -14.76 1.03 -11.85
CA CYS A 66 -14.51 1.66 -13.15
C CYS A 66 -13.91 0.65 -14.13
N HIS A 67 -14.40 0.63 -15.37
CA HIS A 67 -13.81 -0.18 -16.45
C HIS A 67 -12.70 0.55 -17.24
N ASP A 68 -12.29 1.72 -16.78
CA ASP A 68 -11.19 2.48 -17.40
C ASP A 68 -9.82 1.88 -17.06
N ARG A 69 -8.98 1.72 -18.07
CA ARG A 69 -7.64 1.13 -17.92
C ARG A 69 -6.76 1.87 -16.91
N LYS A 70 -6.74 3.21 -16.94
CA LYS A 70 -5.86 4.00 -16.05
C LYS A 70 -6.30 3.87 -14.60
N LEU A 71 -7.62 3.92 -14.36
CA LEU A 71 -8.20 3.77 -13.03
C LEU A 71 -7.97 2.37 -12.45
N LEU A 72 -8.12 1.32 -13.25
CA LEU A 72 -7.82 -0.06 -12.82
C LEU A 72 -6.34 -0.27 -12.50
N ILE A 73 -5.43 0.29 -13.31
CA ILE A 73 -3.99 0.26 -13.01
C ILE A 73 -3.71 1.03 -11.71
N CYS A 74 -4.36 2.17 -11.49
CA CYS A 74 -4.23 2.91 -10.24
C CYS A 74 -4.72 2.11 -9.04
N ALA A 75 -5.88 1.45 -9.14
CA ALA A 75 -6.40 0.57 -8.08
C ALA A 75 -5.41 -0.52 -7.72
N GLY A 76 -4.84 -1.21 -8.72
CA GLY A 76 -3.84 -2.24 -8.49
C GLY A 76 -2.54 -1.71 -7.85
N LYS A 77 -2.07 -0.52 -8.25
CA LYS A 77 -0.91 0.13 -7.62
C LYS A 77 -1.19 0.50 -6.17
N LEU A 78 -2.37 1.08 -5.90
CA LEU A 78 -2.79 1.45 -4.56
C LEU A 78 -2.92 0.23 -3.65
N LEU A 79 -3.48 -0.88 -4.17
CA LEU A 79 -3.55 -2.15 -3.45
C LEU A 79 -2.17 -2.74 -3.15
N LYS A 80 -1.21 -2.66 -4.07
CA LYS A 80 0.17 -3.08 -3.78
C LYS A 80 0.82 -2.25 -2.67
N LEU A 81 0.55 -0.94 -2.65
CA LEU A 81 1.11 -0.02 -1.66
C LEU A 81 0.52 -0.23 -0.27
N THR A 82 -0.79 -0.40 -0.19
CA THR A 82 -1.55 -0.31 1.08
C THR A 82 -2.11 -1.63 1.57
N GLY A 83 -2.11 -2.66 0.73
CA GLY A 83 -2.86 -3.89 0.95
C GLY A 83 -2.46 -4.68 2.19
N SER A 84 -1.20 -4.58 2.64
CA SER A 84 -0.76 -5.20 3.90
C SER A 84 -1.31 -4.51 5.15
N SER A 85 -1.58 -3.21 5.05
CA SER A 85 -2.15 -2.40 6.15
C SER A 85 -3.67 -2.44 6.15
N LEU A 86 -4.28 -2.75 5.01
CA LEU A 86 -5.71 -2.86 4.89
C LEU A 86 -6.16 -4.28 5.29
N ASN A 87 -6.75 -4.43 6.48
CA ASN A 87 -7.54 -5.61 6.86
C ASN A 87 -8.84 -5.67 6.04
N GLN A 88 -8.72 -5.79 4.70
CA GLN A 88 -9.89 -5.82 3.81
C GLN A 88 -10.66 -7.11 3.95
N THR A 89 -11.96 -6.99 3.73
CA THR A 89 -12.88 -8.11 3.56
C THR A 89 -12.55 -8.90 2.30
N ASP A 90 -12.87 -10.19 2.31
CA ASP A 90 -12.67 -11.06 1.15
C ASP A 90 -13.38 -10.56 -0.11
N GLU A 91 -14.49 -9.83 0.04
CA GLU A 91 -15.27 -9.23 -1.06
C GLU A 91 -14.45 -8.31 -1.98
N LEU A 92 -13.53 -7.51 -1.42
CA LEU A 92 -12.68 -6.65 -2.25
C LEU A 92 -11.79 -7.51 -3.15
N PHE A 93 -11.20 -8.55 -2.58
CA PHE A 93 -10.28 -9.42 -3.29
C PHE A 93 -10.98 -10.41 -4.21
N ASP A 94 -12.24 -10.75 -3.95
CA ASP A 94 -13.09 -11.46 -4.90
C ASP A 94 -13.29 -10.62 -6.16
N THR A 95 -13.52 -9.31 -5.99
CA THR A 95 -13.62 -8.37 -7.11
C THR A 95 -12.30 -8.28 -7.88
N VAL A 96 -11.16 -8.16 -7.18
CA VAL A 96 -9.82 -8.15 -7.81
C VAL A 96 -9.55 -9.44 -8.56
N THR A 97 -9.90 -10.60 -7.99
CA THR A 97 -9.71 -11.92 -8.61
C THR A 97 -10.58 -12.09 -9.86
N ARG A 98 -11.83 -11.61 -9.81
CA ARG A 98 -12.71 -11.57 -10.99
C ARG A 98 -12.11 -10.70 -12.09
N LEU A 99 -11.64 -9.50 -11.75
CA LEU A 99 -11.02 -8.58 -12.72
C LEU A 99 -9.70 -9.11 -13.29
N ALA A 100 -8.93 -9.87 -12.52
CA ALA A 100 -7.70 -10.52 -12.99
C ALA A 100 -7.95 -11.55 -14.11
N SER A 101 -9.15 -12.15 -14.12
CA SER A 101 -9.55 -13.19 -15.07
C SER A 101 -10.51 -12.68 -16.16
N ASP A 102 -10.95 -11.42 -16.10
CA ASP A 102 -11.92 -10.85 -17.04
C ASP A 102 -11.23 -10.43 -18.35
N SER A 103 -11.59 -11.10 -19.46
CA SER A 103 -11.03 -10.87 -20.79
C SER A 103 -11.27 -9.47 -21.35
N ARG A 104 -12.20 -8.70 -20.78
CA ARG A 104 -12.50 -7.31 -21.18
C ARG A 104 -11.56 -6.30 -20.51
N VAL A 105 -10.88 -6.69 -19.45
CA VAL A 105 -9.93 -5.83 -18.71
C VAL A 105 -8.60 -5.79 -19.46
N ASP A 106 -7.96 -4.62 -19.49
CA ASP A 106 -6.63 -4.44 -20.09
C ASP A 106 -5.61 -5.44 -19.52
N ARG A 107 -4.77 -6.00 -20.38
CA ARG A 107 -3.80 -7.03 -19.98
C ARG A 107 -2.84 -6.56 -18.89
N THR A 108 -2.46 -5.28 -18.89
CA THR A 108 -1.59 -4.70 -17.86
C THR A 108 -2.29 -4.71 -16.51
N ALA A 109 -3.56 -4.30 -16.47
CA ALA A 109 -4.37 -4.31 -15.25
C ALA A 109 -4.60 -5.74 -14.74
N GLN A 110 -4.90 -6.70 -15.64
CA GLN A 110 -5.02 -8.12 -15.28
C GLN A 110 -3.75 -8.65 -14.60
N MET A 111 -2.57 -8.44 -15.21
CA MET A 111 -1.30 -8.87 -14.63
C MET A 111 -1.05 -8.24 -13.26
N LEU A 112 -1.39 -6.97 -13.10
CA LEU A 112 -1.25 -6.26 -11.84
C LEU A 112 -2.18 -6.85 -10.77
N PHE A 113 -3.43 -7.17 -11.10
CA PHE A 113 -4.37 -7.81 -10.18
C PHE A 113 -3.97 -9.24 -9.83
N SER A 114 -3.50 -10.03 -10.79
CA SER A 114 -2.92 -11.35 -10.52
C SER A 114 -1.78 -11.27 -9.52
N ARG A 115 -0.89 -10.27 -9.69
CA ARG A 115 0.21 -10.03 -8.75
C ARG A 115 -0.28 -9.60 -7.37
N VAL A 116 -1.33 -8.80 -7.28
CA VAL A 116 -1.96 -8.44 -6.00
C VAL A 116 -2.55 -9.68 -5.31
N CYS A 117 -3.23 -10.57 -6.04
CA CYS A 117 -3.76 -11.82 -5.48
C CYS A 117 -2.65 -12.77 -5.01
N GLU A 118 -1.51 -12.83 -5.72
CA GLU A 118 -0.32 -13.54 -5.25
C GLU A 118 0.22 -12.96 -3.95
N LEU A 119 0.42 -11.63 -3.91
CA LEU A 119 0.93 -10.95 -2.72
C LEU A 119 0.04 -11.25 -1.51
N ARG A 120 -1.28 -11.13 -1.65
CA ARG A 120 -2.21 -11.47 -0.56
C ARG A 120 -2.06 -12.91 -0.08
N ARG A 121 -1.96 -13.89 -0.99
CA ARG A 121 -1.77 -15.31 -0.64
C ARG A 121 -0.47 -15.56 0.13
N THR A 122 0.55 -14.75 -0.11
CA THR A 122 1.84 -14.81 0.59
C THR A 122 1.94 -13.83 1.76
N SER A 123 0.81 -13.40 2.33
CA SER A 123 0.78 -12.41 3.42
C SER A 123 1.61 -11.16 3.11
N TRP A 124 1.51 -10.67 1.88
CA TRP A 124 2.25 -9.52 1.35
C TRP A 124 3.78 -9.66 1.38
N GLY A 125 4.29 -10.88 1.41
CA GLY A 125 5.73 -11.16 1.55
C GLY A 125 6.21 -11.07 2.99
N GLN A 126 5.31 -10.93 3.97
CA GLN A 126 5.65 -11.11 5.37
C GLN A 126 5.78 -12.62 5.62
N HIS A 127 7.02 -13.12 5.62
CA HIS A 127 7.29 -14.37 6.29
C HIS A 127 7.03 -14.14 7.78
N GLU A 128 6.00 -14.79 8.32
CA GLU A 128 5.92 -15.02 9.76
C GLU A 128 7.21 -15.72 10.15
N ILE A 129 8.16 -14.98 10.71
CA ILE A 129 9.27 -15.59 11.43
C ILE A 129 8.58 -16.35 12.57
N PRO A 130 8.67 -17.69 12.65
CA PRO A 130 8.09 -18.40 13.77
C PRO A 130 8.74 -17.82 15.02
N GLN A 131 7.94 -17.12 15.84
CA GLN A 131 8.34 -16.74 17.18
C GLN A 131 8.30 -18.01 18.03
N THR A 132 9.25 -18.93 17.79
CA THR A 132 9.62 -19.94 18.78
C THR A 132 10.71 -19.33 19.65
N PRO A 133 10.43 -19.01 20.93
CA PRO A 133 11.50 -18.85 21.90
C PRO A 133 12.04 -20.25 22.18
N THR A 134 12.93 -20.76 21.32
CA THR A 134 13.73 -21.92 21.68
C THR A 134 14.77 -21.45 22.68
N TYR A 135 14.41 -21.51 23.97
CA TYR A 135 15.40 -21.56 25.04
C TYR A 135 16.19 -22.87 24.85
N THR A 136 17.24 -22.81 24.04
CA THR A 136 18.22 -23.90 23.96
C THR A 136 19.03 -23.83 25.24
N GLN A 137 18.69 -24.69 26.20
CA GLN A 137 19.54 -25.02 27.34
C GLN A 137 20.96 -25.35 26.81
N PRO A 138 22.03 -24.77 27.37
CA PRO A 138 23.38 -25.18 27.01
C PRO A 138 23.64 -26.58 27.57
N ASN A 139 23.66 -27.60 26.70
CA ASN A 139 24.11 -28.94 27.06
C ASN A 139 25.66 -28.94 27.17
N PRO A 140 26.26 -29.25 28.35
CA PRO A 140 27.69 -29.04 28.58
C PRO A 140 28.61 -30.19 28.13
N TYR A 141 28.18 -31.14 27.28
CA TYR A 141 29.06 -32.24 26.85
C TYR A 141 28.92 -32.59 25.36
N GLY A 142 29.89 -32.09 24.57
CA GLY A 142 30.59 -32.73 23.44
C GLY A 142 29.84 -33.39 22.27
N ALA A 143 30.00 -32.85 21.06
CA ALA A 143 30.68 -33.51 19.93
C ALA A 143 30.54 -32.69 18.64
N GLN A 144 31.60 -32.70 17.83
CA GLN A 144 31.79 -31.98 16.57
C GLN A 144 30.81 -32.41 15.47
N GLY A 145 30.33 -31.46 14.66
CA GLY A 145 29.60 -31.76 13.43
C GLY A 145 29.09 -30.53 12.69
N TYR A 146 29.87 -30.06 11.72
CA TYR A 146 29.50 -29.14 10.62
C TYR A 146 28.68 -27.89 10.95
N SER A 147 29.40 -26.82 11.29
CA SER A 147 28.93 -25.45 11.10
C SER A 147 29.10 -25.08 9.62
N MET A 148 28.02 -25.14 8.84
CA MET A 148 27.95 -24.40 7.57
C MET A 148 27.41 -23.00 7.87
N TYR A 149 28.32 -22.09 8.19
CA TYR A 149 28.10 -20.67 7.93
C TYR A 149 27.86 -20.51 6.43
N ILE A 150 26.65 -20.10 6.05
CA ILE A 150 26.46 -19.47 4.74
C ILE A 150 26.78 -17.98 4.95
N PRO A 151 27.86 -17.44 4.35
CA PRO A 151 28.16 -16.03 4.44
C PRO A 151 27.06 -15.22 3.76
N VAL A 152 26.73 -14.08 4.38
CA VAL A 152 25.88 -13.04 3.78
C VAL A 152 26.60 -12.53 2.54
N SER A 153 26.30 -13.08 1.38
CA SER A 153 26.67 -12.49 0.11
C SER A 153 25.72 -11.32 -0.15
N GLU A 154 26.33 -10.14 -0.16
CA GLU A 154 25.79 -8.85 -0.56
C GLU A 154 24.85 -8.97 -1.77
N ILE A 155 23.55 -8.85 -1.56
CA ILE A 155 22.65 -8.46 -2.65
C ILE A 155 22.77 -6.95 -2.78
N HIS A 156 23.68 -6.56 -3.67
CA HIS A 156 23.79 -5.23 -4.22
C HIS A 156 22.46 -4.89 -4.92
N CYS A 157 21.52 -4.28 -4.19
CA CYS A 157 20.28 -3.74 -4.76
C CYS A 157 20.61 -2.40 -5.43
N SER A 158 21.19 -2.48 -6.63
CA SER A 158 21.44 -1.30 -7.45
C SER A 158 20.16 -0.84 -8.14
N SER A 159 19.83 0.42 -7.87
CA SER A 159 19.02 1.34 -8.68
C SER A 159 17.49 1.13 -8.69
N ILE A 160 16.83 1.72 -7.68
CA ILE A 160 15.51 2.33 -7.90
C ILE A 160 15.77 3.83 -8.05
N ASP A 161 15.51 4.30 -9.27
CA ASP A 161 15.58 5.68 -9.74
C ASP A 161 14.88 6.63 -8.75
N GLN A 162 15.67 7.38 -7.98
CA GLN A 162 15.20 8.42 -7.07
C GLN A 162 14.86 9.68 -7.86
N SER A 163 13.68 9.72 -8.47
CA SER A 163 13.02 10.98 -8.84
C SER A 163 11.97 11.33 -7.79
N ILE A 164 12.43 11.55 -6.54
CA ILE A 164 11.61 12.17 -5.50
C ILE A 164 11.49 13.65 -5.82
N ILE A 165 10.32 14.04 -6.31
CA ILE A 165 9.93 15.44 -6.42
C ILE A 165 9.72 15.97 -5.00
N ILE A 166 10.73 16.63 -4.44
CA ILE A 166 10.60 17.41 -3.21
C ILE A 166 9.88 18.72 -3.57
N CYS A 167 8.56 18.75 -3.43
CA CYS A 167 7.82 20.01 -3.39
C CYS A 167 7.97 20.65 -2.01
N HIS A 168 9.01 21.46 -1.84
CA HIS A 168 9.14 22.37 -0.70
C HIS A 168 8.01 23.42 -0.73
N ALA A 169 7.01 23.26 0.14
CA ALA A 169 6.05 24.31 0.42
C ALA A 169 6.72 25.40 1.29
N LYS A 170 7.23 26.46 0.64
CA LYS A 170 7.63 27.71 1.32
C LYS A 170 6.38 28.40 1.85
N TYR A 171 6.11 28.28 3.14
CA TYR A 171 5.25 29.24 3.84
C TYR A 171 6.07 30.49 4.13
N LYS A 172 5.81 31.57 3.39
CA LYS A 172 6.20 32.92 3.80
C LYS A 172 5.00 33.50 4.54
N THR A 173 5.05 33.41 5.86
CA THR A 173 4.23 34.25 6.74
C THR A 173 4.64 35.71 6.52
N LYS A 174 3.68 36.54 6.13
CA LYS A 174 3.70 37.97 6.43
C LYS A 174 2.45 38.27 7.23
N ASN A 175 2.59 38.18 8.55
CA ASN A 175 1.94 39.14 9.43
C ASN A 175 2.69 40.46 9.25
N ASP A 176 1.94 41.55 9.12
CA ASP A 176 2.07 42.77 9.95
C ASP A 176 1.40 43.93 9.22
N GLY A 177 0.43 44.56 9.90
CA GLY A 177 -0.19 45.84 9.53
C GLY A 177 -1.70 45.80 9.51
#